data_AF-A0AAN8ZYA5-F1
#
_entry.id   AF-A0AAN8ZYA5-F1
#
_cell.length_a   1.000
_cell.length_b   1.000
_cell.length_c   1.000
_cell.angle_alpha   90.00
_cell.angle_beta   90.00
_cell.angle_gamma   90.00
#
_symmetry.space_group_name_H-M   'P 1'
#
loop_
_entity.id
_entity.type
_entity.pdbx_description
1 polymer ?
#
loop_
_entity_poly.entity_id
_entity_poly.type
_entity_poly.pdbx_seq_one_letter_code
_entity_poly.pdbx_strand_id
1 'polypeptide(L)'
;MIVKLAMIIESFTDLLIRKKRQNDDECIPETYFDEECNFCFCGPNKERLCTDRDCSEEEDDDEEEEDAFKRKKREEEEDEEEEEDCEPGSYFDRDCNFCYCGPNREALCTRKACSKFRK
;
A
#
# COMPACT_ATOMS: atom_id res chain seq x y z
N MET A 1 19.33 31.27 -37.65
CA MET A 1 18.72 31.84 -36.43
C MET A 1 17.49 31.07 -35.95
N ILE A 2 16.75 30.41 -36.85
CA ILE A 2 15.52 29.64 -36.54
C ILE A 2 15.79 28.43 -35.62
N VAL A 3 16.91 27.72 -35.82
CA VAL A 3 17.25 26.51 -35.03
C VAL A 3 17.56 26.82 -33.55
N LYS A 4 18.17 27.99 -33.27
CA LYS A 4 18.43 28.44 -31.89
C LYS A 4 17.16 28.86 -31.17
N LEU A 5 16.15 29.34 -31.90
CA LEU A 5 14.85 29.72 -31.34
C LEU A 5 14.07 28.46 -30.91
N ALA A 6 14.12 27.39 -31.70
CA ALA A 6 13.42 26.12 -31.42
C ALA A 6 13.94 25.42 -30.14
N MET A 7 15.26 25.35 -29.94
CA MET A 7 15.86 24.76 -28.74
C MET A 7 15.50 25.51 -27.45
N ILE A 8 15.32 26.83 -27.53
CA ILE A 8 14.88 27.64 -26.39
C ILE A 8 13.41 27.31 -26.09
N ILE A 9 12.57 27.22 -27.12
CA ILE A 9 11.14 26.89 -26.97
C ILE A 9 10.96 25.53 -26.29
N GLU A 10 11.71 24.48 -26.68
CA GLU A 10 11.65 23.15 -26.05
C GLU A 10 12.07 23.18 -24.56
N SER A 11 13.13 23.89 -24.21
CA SER A 11 13.56 24.02 -22.81
C SER A 11 12.56 24.78 -21.92
N PHE A 12 11.87 25.77 -22.50
CA PHE A 12 10.84 26.53 -21.80
C PHE A 12 9.55 25.73 -21.67
N THR A 13 9.17 24.93 -22.67
CA THR A 13 8.05 23.99 -22.55
C THR A 13 8.33 22.94 -21.49
N ASP A 14 9.55 22.41 -21.39
CA ASP A 14 9.93 21.43 -20.35
C ASP A 14 9.87 22.02 -18.93
N LEU A 15 10.31 23.28 -18.76
CA LEU A 15 10.20 24.02 -17.50
C LEU A 15 8.75 24.31 -17.11
N LEU A 16 7.88 24.57 -18.09
CA LEU A 16 6.45 24.76 -17.88
C LEU A 16 5.72 23.44 -17.62
N ILE A 17 6.11 22.34 -18.26
CA ILE A 17 5.60 20.97 -18.00
C ILE A 17 5.99 20.53 -16.59
N ARG A 18 7.26 20.74 -16.18
CA ARG A 18 7.72 20.47 -14.79
C ARG A 18 6.97 21.31 -13.75
N LYS A 19 6.60 22.55 -14.07
CA LYS A 19 5.77 23.40 -13.20
C LYS A 19 4.29 23.01 -13.21
N LYS A 20 3.79 22.39 -14.28
CA LYS A 20 2.37 22.00 -14.40
C LYS A 20 2.03 20.70 -13.65
N ARG A 21 3.04 19.89 -13.28
CA ARG A 21 2.86 18.78 -12.32
C ARG A 21 2.73 19.24 -10.85
N GLN A 22 2.77 20.55 -10.60
CA GLN A 22 2.50 21.16 -9.30
C GLN A 22 1.34 22.12 -9.46
N ASN A 23 0.08 21.66 -9.53
CA ASN A 23 -1.08 22.40 -9.00
C ASN A 23 -2.49 21.84 -9.29
N ASP A 24 -2.69 20.56 -9.63
CA ASP A 24 -4.07 20.00 -9.65
C ASP A 24 -4.25 18.77 -8.73
N ASP A 25 -3.33 18.55 -7.77
CA ASP A 25 -3.27 17.36 -6.90
C ASP A 25 -3.54 17.70 -5.41
N GLU A 26 -4.63 18.41 -5.12
CA GLU A 26 -4.96 18.71 -3.73
C GLU A 26 -5.72 17.54 -3.07
N CYS A 27 -5.03 16.77 -2.23
CA CYS A 27 -5.63 15.70 -1.42
C CYS A 27 -6.35 16.25 -0.18
N ILE A 28 -7.28 15.47 0.39
CA ILE A 28 -7.98 15.83 1.63
C ILE A 28 -7.03 15.61 2.82
N PRO A 29 -6.75 16.62 3.68
CA PRO A 29 -5.86 16.45 4.80
C PRO A 29 -6.28 15.33 5.75
N GLU A 30 -5.29 14.61 6.28
CA GLU A 30 -5.46 13.50 7.23
C GLU A 30 -6.29 12.33 6.65
N THR A 31 -6.28 12.13 5.32
CA THR A 31 -6.94 10.99 4.66
C THR A 31 -5.97 10.05 3.96
N TYR A 32 -6.44 8.83 3.71
CA TYR A 32 -5.76 7.81 2.90
C TYR A 32 -6.49 7.64 1.56
N PHE A 33 -5.75 7.34 0.52
CA PHE A 33 -6.27 7.13 -0.83
C PHE A 33 -5.29 6.28 -1.64
N ASP A 34 -5.80 5.63 -2.68
CA ASP A 34 -4.98 4.87 -3.63
C ASP A 34 -4.82 5.67 -4.92
N GLU A 35 -3.60 5.67 -5.46
CA GLU A 35 -3.30 6.16 -6.80
C GLU A 35 -2.62 5.07 -7.61
N GLU A 36 -3.29 4.67 -8.69
CA GLU A 36 -2.91 3.47 -9.45
C GLU A 36 -2.81 2.28 -8.49
N CYS A 37 -1.62 1.69 -8.31
CA CYS A 37 -1.37 0.60 -7.37
C CYS A 37 -0.71 1.05 -6.05
N ASN A 38 -0.45 2.34 -5.91
CA ASN A 38 0.28 2.92 -4.79
C ASN A 38 -0.67 3.44 -3.71
N PHE A 39 -0.39 3.05 -2.47
CA PHE A 39 -1.12 3.53 -1.30
C PHE A 39 -0.53 4.87 -0.84
N CYS A 40 -1.40 5.87 -0.66
CA CYS A 40 -1.02 7.22 -0.30
C CYS A 40 -1.68 7.69 1.00
N PHE A 41 -0.94 8.51 1.76
CA PHE A 41 -1.45 9.30 2.87
C PHE A 41 -1.31 10.80 2.56
N CYS A 42 -2.36 11.57 2.87
CA CYS A 42 -2.35 13.02 2.83
C CYS A 42 -2.10 13.60 4.23
N GLY A 43 -0.96 14.25 4.42
CA GLY A 43 -0.62 14.91 5.66
C GLY A 43 -1.43 16.19 5.92
N PRO A 44 -1.33 16.76 7.11
CA PRO A 44 -2.10 17.95 7.52
C PRO A 44 -1.77 19.20 6.70
N ASN A 45 -0.60 19.26 6.06
CA ASN A 45 -0.19 20.35 5.18
C ASN A 45 -0.39 20.01 3.70
N LYS A 46 -1.19 18.99 3.39
CA LYS A 46 -1.47 18.48 2.03
C LYS A 46 -0.23 17.88 1.36
N GLU A 47 0.75 17.45 2.16
CA GLU A 47 1.86 16.63 1.71
C GLU A 47 1.40 15.22 1.40
N ARG A 48 1.80 14.70 0.25
CA ARG A 48 1.43 13.37 -0.20
C ARG A 48 2.59 12.41 -0.01
N LEU A 49 2.33 11.33 0.71
CA LEU A 49 3.28 10.29 1.01
C LEU A 49 2.74 8.98 0.47
N CYS A 50 3.24 8.58 -0.70
CA CYS A 50 2.82 7.37 -1.40
C CYS A 50 3.90 6.30 -1.33
N THR A 51 3.50 5.02 -1.44
CA THR A 51 4.43 3.95 -1.79
C THR A 51 4.97 4.15 -3.21
N ASP A 52 6.10 3.52 -3.53
CA ASP A 52 6.76 3.59 -4.84
C ASP A 52 6.84 2.19 -5.45
N ARG A 53 5.67 1.59 -5.67
CA ARG A 53 5.51 0.31 -6.37
C ARG A 53 5.55 0.57 -7.86
N ASP A 54 6.26 -0.29 -8.58
CA ASP A 54 6.16 -0.36 -10.03
C ASP A 54 4.78 -0.92 -10.38
N CYS A 55 3.94 -0.08 -10.98
CA CYS A 55 2.57 -0.41 -11.35
C CYS A 55 2.49 -0.81 -12.82
N SER A 56 3.53 -1.45 -13.38
CA SER A 56 3.42 -2.10 -14.68
C SER A 56 2.26 -3.08 -14.62
N GLU A 57 1.21 -2.80 -15.39
CA GLU A 57 0.14 -3.75 -15.66
C GLU A 57 0.86 -5.03 -16.13
N GLU A 58 0.83 -6.09 -15.32
CA GLU A 58 1.17 -7.41 -15.83
C GLU A 58 0.06 -7.70 -16.84
N GLU A 59 0.33 -7.40 -18.12
CA GLU A 59 -0.37 -8.06 -19.20
C GLU A 59 -0.20 -9.56 -18.89
N ASP A 60 -1.31 -10.22 -18.58
CA ASP A 60 -1.38 -11.67 -18.41
C ASP A 60 -0.94 -12.32 -19.74
N ASP A 61 0.38 -12.36 -19.96
CA ASP A 61 1.00 -13.17 -20.99
C ASP A 61 0.88 -14.62 -20.49
N ASP A 62 -0.27 -15.21 -20.80
CA ASP A 62 -0.49 -16.66 -20.84
C ASP A 62 0.51 -17.29 -21.83
N GLU A 63 1.79 -17.38 -21.46
CA GLU A 63 2.75 -18.28 -22.08
C GLU A 63 3.15 -19.38 -21.08
N GLU A 64 2.65 -20.58 -21.38
CA GLU A 64 2.92 -21.85 -20.73
C GLU A 64 4.44 -22.13 -20.65
N GLU A 65 5.02 -22.02 -19.46
CA GLU A 65 6.28 -22.70 -19.13
C GLU A 65 6.02 -23.60 -17.92
N GLU A 66 5.72 -24.87 -18.22
CA GLU A 66 5.65 -25.94 -17.23
C GLU A 66 7.06 -26.25 -16.69
N ASP A 67 7.37 -25.79 -15.47
CA ASP A 67 8.34 -26.51 -14.64
C ASP A 67 7.90 -26.61 -13.18
N ALA A 68 8.10 -27.81 -12.65
CA ALA A 68 7.37 -28.43 -11.58
C ALA A 68 7.87 -28.03 -10.20
N PHE A 69 6.99 -27.44 -9.38
CA PHE A 69 7.14 -27.47 -7.93
C PHE A 69 5.86 -27.97 -7.26
N LYS A 70 5.75 -29.30 -7.14
CA LYS A 70 4.70 -29.96 -6.36
C LYS A 70 4.74 -29.47 -4.91
N ARG A 71 3.88 -28.52 -4.55
CA ARG A 71 3.55 -28.26 -3.15
C ARG A 71 2.40 -29.17 -2.75
N LYS A 72 2.70 -29.99 -1.74
CA LYS A 72 1.82 -30.95 -1.09
C LYS A 72 0.54 -30.23 -0.65
N LYS A 73 -0.63 -30.69 -1.13
CA LYS A 73 -1.95 -30.27 -0.65
C LYS A 73 -1.98 -30.52 0.88
N ARG A 74 -1.83 -29.47 1.67
CA ARG A 74 -2.14 -29.52 3.10
C ARG A 74 -3.65 -29.47 3.17
N GLU A 75 -4.20 -30.46 3.86
CA GLU A 75 -5.63 -30.61 4.12
C GLU A 75 -6.16 -29.31 4.73
N GLU A 76 -7.34 -28.90 4.27
CA GLU A 76 -8.14 -27.83 4.85
C GLU A 76 -8.50 -28.27 6.26
N GLU A 77 -7.74 -27.81 7.25
CA GLU A 77 -8.24 -27.68 8.60
C GLU A 77 -9.15 -26.44 8.56
N GLU A 78 -10.47 -26.68 8.59
CA GLU A 78 -11.46 -25.66 8.94
C GLU A 78 -11.08 -25.15 10.34
N ASP A 79 -10.28 -24.08 10.40
CA ASP A 79 -10.20 -23.25 11.59
C ASP A 79 -11.60 -22.64 11.73
N GLU A 80 -12.37 -23.14 12.70
CA GLU A 80 -13.54 -22.45 13.21
C GLU A 80 -13.10 -21.00 13.48
N GLU A 81 -13.62 -20.06 12.68
CA GLU A 81 -13.52 -18.63 12.96
C GLU A 81 -14.26 -18.40 14.28
N GLU A 82 -13.54 -18.58 15.39
CA GLU A 82 -13.90 -17.93 16.64
C GLU A 82 -13.86 -16.43 16.32
N GLU A 83 -15.03 -15.85 16.04
CA GLU A 83 -15.24 -14.42 16.02
C GLU A 83 -14.80 -13.89 17.39
N GLU A 84 -13.53 -13.49 17.49
CA GLU A 84 -12.94 -12.97 18.71
C GLU A 84 -13.56 -11.60 18.98
N ASP A 85 -14.69 -11.62 19.68
CA ASP A 85 -15.42 -10.45 20.17
C ASP A 85 -14.55 -9.65 21.15
N CYS A 86 -13.79 -8.68 20.65
CA CYS A 86 -13.13 -7.67 21.48
C CYS A 86 -14.09 -6.50 21.76
N GLU A 87 -13.86 -5.74 22.84
CA GLU A 87 -14.65 -4.54 23.14
C GLU A 87 -14.22 -3.37 22.24
N PRO A 88 -15.11 -2.79 21.39
CA PRO A 88 -14.74 -1.70 20.50
C PRO A 88 -14.07 -0.52 21.24
N GLY A 89 -12.94 -0.07 20.72
CA GLY A 89 -12.15 1.01 21.32
C GLY A 89 -11.20 0.58 22.43
N SER A 90 -11.20 -0.70 22.81
CA SER A 90 -10.27 -1.25 23.79
C SER A 90 -8.88 -1.54 23.22
N TYR A 91 -7.90 -1.64 24.12
CA TYR A 91 -6.53 -2.07 23.83
C TYR A 91 -6.20 -3.30 24.66
N PHE A 92 -5.56 -4.28 24.05
CA PHE A 92 -5.20 -5.54 24.71
C PHE A 92 -3.96 -6.15 24.08
N ASP A 93 -3.34 -7.10 24.77
CA ASP A 93 -2.18 -7.84 24.26
C ASP A 93 -2.61 -9.26 23.86
N ARG A 94 -2.24 -9.69 22.65
CA ARG A 94 -2.30 -11.08 22.19
C ARG A 94 -0.87 -11.62 22.04
N ASP A 95 -0.50 -12.55 22.89
CA ASP A 95 0.89 -13.01 23.08
C ASP A 95 1.85 -11.84 23.38
N CYS A 96 2.67 -11.44 22.41
CA CYS A 96 3.60 -10.32 22.48
C CYS A 96 3.19 -9.13 21.60
N ASN A 97 2.04 -9.27 20.92
CA ASN A 97 1.49 -8.28 20.02
C ASN A 97 0.47 -7.43 20.75
N PHE A 98 0.66 -6.12 20.65
CA PHE A 98 -0.32 -5.15 21.07
C PHE A 98 -1.42 -5.05 20.02
N CYS A 99 -2.67 -4.99 20.46
CA CYS A 99 -3.86 -4.99 19.64
C CYS A 99 -4.79 -3.84 20.02
N TYR A 100 -5.47 -3.29 19.02
CA TYR A 100 -6.59 -2.37 19.17
C TYR A 100 -7.87 -3.02 18.62
N CYS A 101 -8.98 -2.85 19.32
CA CYS A 101 -10.26 -3.34 18.87
C CYS A 101 -11.01 -2.31 18.03
N GLY A 102 -11.23 -2.62 16.75
CA GLY A 102 -11.99 -1.80 15.82
C GLY A 102 -13.50 -1.75 16.14
N PRO A 103 -14.25 -0.84 15.48
CA PRO A 103 -15.69 -0.70 15.69
C PRO A 103 -16.48 -1.95 15.29
N ASN A 104 -15.96 -2.74 14.35
CA ASN A 104 -16.54 -4.00 13.90
C ASN A 104 -16.07 -5.21 14.72
N ARG A 105 -15.46 -4.97 15.89
CA ARG A 105 -14.88 -6.01 16.76
C ARG A 105 -13.72 -6.79 16.12
N GLU A 106 -13.07 -6.17 15.15
CA GLU A 106 -11.85 -6.69 14.55
C GLU A 106 -10.63 -6.33 15.42
N ALA A 107 -9.78 -7.32 15.66
CA ALA A 107 -8.52 -7.12 16.38
C ALA A 107 -7.41 -6.68 15.42
N LEU A 108 -7.00 -5.42 15.51
CA LEU A 108 -5.88 -4.86 14.76
C LEU A 108 -4.60 -4.96 15.58
N CYS A 109 -3.85 -6.04 15.35
CA CYS A 109 -2.64 -6.35 16.11
C CYS A 109 -1.34 -6.00 15.36
N THR A 110 -0.32 -5.63 16.13
CA THR A 110 1.08 -5.65 15.66
C THR A 110 1.49 -7.07 15.22
N ARG A 111 2.50 -7.19 14.34
CA ARG A 111 2.94 -8.47 13.77
C ARG A 111 4.37 -8.85 14.18
N LYS A 112 4.64 -8.84 15.48
CA LYS A 112 5.88 -9.36 16.05
C LYS A 112 5.87 -10.88 16.01
N ALA A 113 6.99 -11.46 15.58
CA ALA A 113 7.24 -12.89 15.72
C ALA A 113 7.43 -13.21 17.22
N CYS A 114 6.35 -13.64 17.87
CA CYS A 114 6.40 -14.01 19.27
C CYS A 114 7.14 -15.35 19.41
N SER A 115 8.32 -15.30 20.01
CA SER A 115 9.06 -16.51 20.35
C SER A 115 8.27 -17.30 21.39
N LYS A 116 7.69 -18.45 21.00
CA LYS A 116 7.16 -19.44 21.95
C LYS A 116 8.30 -20.18 22.65
N PHE A 117 9.18 -19.44 23.32
CA PHE A 117 10.14 -20.02 24.26
C PHE A 117 9.77 -19.55 25.65
N ARG A 118 8.85 -20.28 26.29
CA ARG A 118 8.79 -20.36 27.74
C ARG A 118 9.55 -21.61 28.17
N LYS A 119 10.56 -21.41 29.03
CA LYS A 119 11.30 -22.44 29.77
C LYS A 119 10.36 -23.33 30.58
#